data_AF-A0A6H1ZB96-F1
#
_entry.id   AF-A0A6H1ZB96-F1
#
_cell.length_a   1.000
_cell.length_b   1.000
_cell.length_c   1.000
_cell.angle_alpha   90.00
_cell.angle_beta   90.00
_cell.angle_gamma   90.00
#
_symmetry.space_group_name_H-M   'P 1'
#
loop_
_entity.id
_entity.type
_entity.pdbx_description
1 polymer ?
#
loop_
_entity_poly.entity_id
_entity_poly.type
_entity_poly.pdbx_seq_one_letter_code
_entity_poly.pdbx_strand_id
1 'polypeptide(L)' 'MTDITLTTKDIYFAAALLASGMEMGKVDRSDSQHIRFTFNGDELKAMEADWINGGLTGSFSAYAEAVRKIKSLIHARSDN' A
#
# COMPACT_ATOMS: atom_id res chain seq x y z
N MET A 1 -20.85 8.64 2.04
CA MET A 1 -20.00 7.58 2.61
C MET A 1 -18.61 8.17 2.66
N THR A 2 -18.02 8.31 3.84
CA THR A 2 -16.70 8.95 3.96
C THR A 2 -15.67 7.89 3.65
N ASP A 3 -15.02 7.96 2.50
CA ASP A 3 -13.98 6.99 2.14
C ASP A 3 -12.87 7.06 3.19
N ILE A 4 -12.68 5.97 3.94
CA ILE A 4 -11.58 5.87 4.88
C ILE A 4 -10.30 5.76 4.05
N THR A 5 -9.37 6.67 4.29
CA THR A 5 -8.08 6.70 3.59
C THR A 5 -6.93 6.41 4.56
N LEU A 6 -5.95 5.63 4.12
CA LEU A 6 -4.70 5.40 4.84
C LEU A 6 -3.52 5.73 3.93
N THR A 7 -2.53 6.44 4.46
CA THR A 7 -1.31 6.78 3.71
C THR A 7 -0.10 6.15 4.39
N THR A 8 0.70 5.40 3.63
CA THR A 8 1.91 4.75 4.12
C THR A 8 3.12 5.03 3.23
N LYS A 9 4.31 5.03 3.84
CA LYS A 9 5.62 5.01 3.16
C LYS A 9 6.26 3.62 3.19
N ASP A 10 5.68 2.70 3.95
CA ASP A 10 6.16 1.33 4.07
C ASP A 10 5.73 0.54 2.83
N ILE A 11 6.73 0.12 2.05
CA ILE A 11 6.57 -0.61 0.80
C ILE A 11 5.93 -1.98 1.03
N TYR A 12 6.27 -2.63 2.15
CA TYR A 12 5.77 -3.95 2.49
C TYR A 12 4.34 -3.88 3.01
N PHE A 13 4.04 -2.87 3.84
CA PHE A 13 2.67 -2.65 4.26
C PHE A 13 1.78 -2.25 3.07
N ALA A 14 2.24 -1.37 2.17
CA ALA A 14 1.52 -1.04 0.94
C ALA A 14 1.24 -2.28 0.08
N ALA A 15 2.20 -3.19 -0.04
CA ALA A 15 1.99 -4.46 -0.74
C ALA A 15 0.99 -5.36 -0.01
N ALA A 16 0.98 -5.40 1.32
CA ALA A 16 0.03 -6.17 2.10
C ALA A 16 -1.41 -5.67 1.93
N LEU A 17 -1.60 -4.35 1.94
CA LEU A 17 -2.89 -3.71 1.66
C LEU A 17 -3.38 -4.06 0.26
N LEU A 18 -2.50 -3.92 -0.75
CA LEU A 18 -2.84 -4.22 -2.14
C LEU A 18 -3.16 -5.71 -2.36
N ALA A 19 -2.41 -6.61 -1.71
CA ALA A 19 -2.65 -8.05 -1.76
C ALA A 19 -3.96 -8.47 -1.07
N SER A 20 -4.42 -7.67 -0.11
CA SER A 20 -5.69 -7.87 0.59
C SER A 20 -6.87 -7.20 -0.13
N GLY A 21 -6.64 -6.68 -1.33
CA GLY A 21 -7.69 -6.10 -2.17
C GLY A 21 -8.03 -4.63 -1.87
N MET A 22 -7.25 -3.95 -1.03
CA MET A 22 -7.45 -2.52 -0.79
C MET A 22 -7.14 -1.71 -2.06
N GLU A 23 -7.99 -0.72 -2.34
CA GLU A 23 -7.83 0.10 -3.53
C GLU A 23 -6.71 1.13 -3.31
N MET A 24 -5.71 1.14 -4.20
CA MET A 24 -4.67 2.16 -4.18
C MET A 24 -5.15 3.40 -4.94
N GLY A 25 -5.46 4.48 -4.21
CA GLY A 25 -5.99 5.72 -4.77
C GLY A 25 -4.92 6.66 -5.33
N LYS A 26 -3.82 6.89 -4.60
CA LYS A 26 -2.80 7.88 -5.00
C LYS A 26 -1.38 7.40 -4.69
N VAL A 27 -0.45 7.70 -5.60
CA VAL A 27 0.99 7.58 -5.36
C VAL A 27 1.61 8.97 -5.44
N ASP A 28 2.04 9.50 -4.30
CA ASP A 28 2.68 10.82 -4.20
C ASP A 28 4.20 10.68 -4.19
N ARG A 29 4.84 11.39 -5.14
CA ARG A 29 6.28 11.41 -5.39
C ARG A 29 6.87 12.82 -5.31
N SER A 30 6.15 13.77 -4.71
CA SER A 30 6.62 15.15 -4.61
C SER A 30 7.90 15.28 -3.78
N ASP A 31 8.17 14.31 -2.91
CA ASP A 31 9.36 14.21 -2.08
C ASP A 31 10.38 13.26 -2.75
N SER A 32 11.58 13.77 -3.05
CA SER A 32 12.63 13.01 -3.72
C SER A 32 13.23 11.89 -2.85
N GLN A 33 12.99 11.93 -1.55
CA GLN A 33 13.45 10.91 -0.59
C GLN A 33 12.36 9.90 -0.21
N HIS A 34 11.09 10.25 -0.39
CA HIS A 34 9.98 9.43 0.08
C HIS A 34 8.84 9.34 -0.93
N ILE A 35 8.36 8.13 -1.17
CA ILE A 35 7.12 7.89 -1.92
C ILE A 35 6.03 7.53 -0.92
N ARG A 36 4.85 8.15 -1.07
CA ARG A 36 3.67 7.90 -0.24
C ARG A 36 2.59 7.20 -1.07
N PHE A 37 2.03 6.12 -0.52
CA PHE A 37 0.93 5.36 -1.11
C PHE A 37 -0.32 5.60 -0.29
N THR A 38 -1.38 6.08 -0.93
CA THR A 38 -2.70 6.27 -0.32
C THR A 38 -3.63 5.16 -0.78
N PHE A 39 -4.26 4.51 0.18
CA PHE A 39 -5.25 3.45 -0.01
C PHE A 39 -6.61 3.90 0.50
N ASN A 40 -7.66 3.38 -0.13
CA ASN A 40 -9.06 3.57 0.24
C ASN A 40 -9.68 2.22 0.62
N GLY A 41 -10.51 2.21 1.66
CA GLY A 41 -11.21 1.00 2.10
C GLY A 41 -11.67 1.07 3.56
N ASP A 42 -12.74 0.35 3.87
CA ASP A 42 -13.41 0.44 5.17
C ASP A 42 -12.61 -0.21 6.33
N GLU A 43 -11.68 -1.13 6.01
CA GLU A 43 -10.96 -1.95 6.99
C GLU A 43 -9.50 -1.51 7.22
N LEU A 44 -9.07 -0.40 6.62
CA LEU A 44 -7.66 0.01 6.60
C LEU A 44 -7.03 0.14 8.00
N LYS A 45 -7.78 0.67 8.98
CA LYS A 45 -7.28 0.82 10.36
C LYS A 45 -7.13 -0.51 11.09
N ALA A 46 -8.01 -1.47 10.82
CA ALA A 46 -7.91 -2.81 11.41
C ALA A 46 -6.68 -3.52 10.82
N MET A 47 -6.50 -3.43 9.51
CA MET A 47 -5.33 -3.98 8.83
C MET A 47 -4.01 -3.37 9.29
N GLU A 48 -3.97 -2.06 9.55
CA GLU A 48 -2.79 -1.39 10.09
C GLU A 48 -2.45 -1.90 11.50
N ALA A 49 -3.46 -2.07 12.35
CA ALA A 49 -3.27 -2.64 13.67
C ALA A 49 -2.74 -4.08 13.59
N ASP A 50 -3.32 -4.92 12.71
CA ASP A 50 -2.88 -6.30 12.51
C ASP A 50 -1.45 -6.37 11.95
N TRP A 51 -1.07 -5.46 11.07
CA TRP A 51 0.30 -5.35 10.56
C TRP A 51 1.29 -5.04 11.67
N ILE A 52 1.00 -4.00 12.47
CA ILE A 52 1.87 -3.57 13.58
C ILE A 52 2.03 -4.69 14.62
N ASN A 53 0.97 -5.45 14.87
CA ASN A 53 0.97 -6.56 15.82
C ASN A 53 1.51 -7.88 15.23
N GLY A 54 1.87 -7.91 13.94
CA GLY A 54 2.33 -9.13 13.25
C GLY A 54 1.25 -10.20 13.05
N GLY A 55 -0.03 -9.82 13.18
CA GLY A 55 -1.19 -10.69 13.00
C GLY A 55 -1.77 -10.71 11.59
N LEU A 56 -1.33 -9.81 10.70
CA LEU A 56 -1.84 -9.75 9.34
C LEU A 56 -1.43 -10.99 8.54
N THR A 57 -2.41 -11.75 8.06
CA THR A 57 -2.20 -12.97 7.27
C THR A 57 -2.82 -12.82 5.88
N GLY A 58 -2.30 -13.57 4.90
CA GLY A 58 -2.80 -13.49 3.52
C GLY A 58 -2.08 -14.45 2.58
N SER A 59 -2.48 -14.41 1.31
CA SER A 59 -1.86 -15.24 0.26
C SER A 59 -0.43 -14.80 -0.03
N PHE A 60 0.52 -15.72 0.07
CA PHE A 60 1.93 -15.47 -0.25
C PHE A 60 2.13 -15.08 -1.72
N SER A 61 1.40 -15.71 -2.65
CA SER A 61 1.52 -15.39 -4.08
C SER A 61 1.00 -13.99 -4.39
N ALA A 62 -0.17 -13.63 -3.85
CA ALA A 62 -0.74 -12.29 -4.01
C ALA A 62 0.17 -11.22 -3.40
N TYR A 63 0.75 -11.50 -2.23
CA TYR A 63 1.70 -10.60 -1.59
C TYR A 63 2.97 -10.41 -2.44
N ALA A 64 3.56 -11.49 -2.97
CA ALA A 64 4.73 -11.41 -3.82
C ALA A 64 4.46 -10.60 -5.11
N GLU A 65 3.29 -10.75 -5.72
CA GLU A 65 2.87 -9.94 -6.87
C GLU A 65 2.67 -8.47 -6.50
N ALA A 66 2.02 -8.19 -5.37
CA ALA A 66 1.84 -6.84 -4.87
C ALA A 66 3.18 -6.15 -4.61
N VAL A 67 4.16 -6.83 -4.02
CA VAL A 67 5.52 -6.30 -3.82
C VAL A 67 6.16 -5.92 -5.16
N ARG A 68 6.02 -6.75 -6.20
CA ARG A 68 6.53 -6.41 -7.55
C ARG A 68 5.84 -5.17 -8.11
N LYS A 69 4.52 -5.05 -7.93
CA LYS A 69 3.74 -3.89 -8.39
C LYS A 69 4.15 -2.61 -7.67
N ILE A 70 4.28 -2.62 -6.34
CA ILE A 70 4.74 -1.46 -5.58
C ILE A 70 6.16 -1.06 -5.99
N LYS A 71 7.08 -2.02 -6.14
CA LYS A 71 8.44 -1.74 -6.64
C LYS A 71 8.44 -1.14 -8.04
N SER A 72 7.60 -1.67 -8.93
CA SER A 72 7.43 -1.11 -10.28
C SER A 72 6.93 0.32 -10.23
N LEU A 73 6.04 0.67 -9.31
CA LEU A 73 5.60 2.04 -9.14
C LEU A 73 6.77 2.91 -8.72
N ILE A 74 7.54 2.54 -7.70
CA ILE A 74 8.70 3.31 -7.24
C ILE A 74 9.68 3.63 -8.39
N HIS A 75 9.92 2.65 -9.27
CA HIS A 75 10.86 2.79 -10.38
C HIS A 75 10.26 3.35 -11.68
N ALA A 76 8.94 3.35 -11.83
CA ALA A 76 8.29 4.00 -12.96
C ALA A 76 8.68 5.49 -12.95
N ARG A 77 9.32 5.97 -14.02
CA ARG A 77 9.64 7.39 -14.16
C ARG A 77 8.33 8.17 -14.10
N SER A 78 8.34 9.30 -13.38
CA SER A 78 7.37 10.35 -13.66
C SER A 78 7.72 10.83 -15.06
N ASP A 79 6.99 10.37 -16.08
CA ASP A 79 7.06 10.94 -17.41
C ASP A 79 6.50 12.38 -17.27
N ASN A 80 7.41 13.32 -17.03
CA ASN A 80 7.23 14.74 -17.21
C ASN A 80 7.67 15.11 -18.62
#